data_AF-A0AAD0WL91-F1
#
_entry.id   AF-A0AAD0WL91-F1
#
_cell.length_a   1.000
_cell.length_b   1.000
_cell.length_c   1.000
_cell.angle_alpha   90.00
_cell.angle_beta   90.00
_cell.angle_gamma   90.00
#
_symmetry.space_group_name_H-M   'P 1'
#
loop_
_entity.id
_entity.type
_entity.pdbx_description
1 polymer ?
#
loop_
_entity_poly.entity_id
_entity_poly.type
_entity_poly.pdbx_seq_one_letter_code
_entity_poly.pdbx_strand_id
1 'polypeptide(L)'
;MIGNQSNKADAKCHRERKSSNEVFGFLEKKLYLGGDTRQKLALIVRKLTGAGFSPYKFDAEKAADVLSACVNHMFNDLLNEGKLNGFYGLEEHPMMVPARSPKALEIYTVYQLVKGRFDKLHTGEVDREKYASVAEKLNEYGISKPRLKRLSDGKEWTREDVAWMLQPENINALINIQNQKYARLSAEDKTAIATGDVSTAKNT
;
A
#
# COMPACT_ATOMS: atom_id res chain seq x y z
N MET A 1 32.15 -34.93 0.25
CA MET A 1 30.73 -35.33 0.15
C MET A 1 29.92 -34.10 -0.22
N ILE A 2 29.36 -34.06 -1.43
CA ILE A 2 28.41 -33.01 -1.82
C ILE A 2 27.06 -33.45 -1.25
N GLY A 3 26.69 -32.94 -0.08
CA GLY A 3 25.40 -33.24 0.53
C GLY A 3 24.26 -32.73 -0.37
N ASN A 4 23.20 -33.55 -0.54
CA ASN A 4 22.03 -33.16 -1.32
C ASN A 4 21.46 -31.84 -0.80
N GLN A 5 21.19 -30.92 -1.73
CA GLN A 5 20.64 -29.61 -1.39
C GLN A 5 19.23 -29.77 -0.81
N SER A 6 18.97 -29.10 0.33
CA SER A 6 17.65 -29.16 0.98
C SER A 6 16.56 -28.56 0.08
N ASN A 7 15.44 -29.27 -0.07
CA ASN A 7 14.26 -28.85 -0.84
C ASN A 7 13.29 -27.97 -0.07
N LYS A 8 13.60 -27.59 1.18
CA LYS A 8 12.75 -26.66 1.95
C LYS A 8 12.71 -25.30 1.26
N ALA A 9 11.54 -24.66 1.24
CA ALA A 9 11.32 -23.38 0.57
C ALA A 9 12.33 -22.29 1.02
N ASP A 10 12.66 -22.25 2.31
CA ASP A 10 13.66 -21.34 2.87
C ASP A 10 15.06 -21.61 2.30
N ALA A 11 15.46 -22.88 2.22
CA ALA A 11 16.76 -23.27 1.69
C ALA A 11 16.87 -22.99 0.18
N LYS A 12 15.75 -23.12 -0.56
CA LYS A 12 15.67 -22.76 -1.98
C LYS A 12 15.77 -21.25 -2.18
N CYS A 13 14.98 -20.46 -1.44
CA CYS A 13 15.02 -19.00 -1.48
C CYS A 13 16.41 -18.45 -1.11
N HIS A 14 17.07 -19.01 -0.09
CA HIS A 14 18.42 -18.61 0.29
C HIS A 14 19.47 -18.87 -0.80
N ARG A 15 19.34 -19.98 -1.56
CA ARG A 15 20.26 -20.29 -2.68
C ARG A 15 20.04 -19.38 -3.88
N GLU A 16 18.78 -19.18 -4.27
CA GLU A 16 18.40 -18.24 -5.34
C GLU A 16 18.84 -16.81 -4.99
N ARG A 17 18.70 -16.40 -3.73
CA ARG A 17 19.19 -15.11 -3.22
C ARG A 17 20.71 -14.98 -3.32
N LYS A 18 21.46 -16.05 -3.02
CA LYS A 18 22.92 -16.04 -3.11
C LYS A 18 23.40 -15.91 -4.55
N SER A 19 22.78 -16.62 -5.50
CA SER A 19 23.16 -16.55 -6.92
C SER A 19 22.77 -15.23 -7.58
N SER A 20 21.66 -14.60 -7.18
CA SER A 20 21.23 -13.31 -7.75
C SER A 20 22.00 -12.10 -7.21
N ASN A 21 22.54 -12.18 -5.99
CA ASN A 21 23.30 -11.10 -5.36
C ASN A 21 24.74 -10.96 -5.90
N GLU A 22 25.26 -11.97 -6.61
CA GLU A 22 26.59 -11.90 -7.24
C GLU A 22 26.59 -11.06 -8.53
N VAL A 23 25.42 -10.81 -9.15
CA VAL A 23 25.32 -10.14 -10.47
C VAL A 23 24.96 -8.66 -10.37
N PHE A 24 24.35 -8.21 -9.26
CA PHE A 24 23.98 -6.81 -9.08
C PHE A 24 24.33 -6.36 -7.67
N GLY A 25 25.25 -5.40 -7.54
CA GLY A 25 25.60 -4.70 -6.30
C GLY A 25 24.48 -3.80 -5.77
N PHE A 26 23.23 -4.28 -5.79
CA PHE A 26 22.06 -3.54 -5.33
C PHE A 26 21.39 -4.33 -4.21
N LEU A 27 21.35 -3.71 -3.04
CA LEU A 27 20.71 -4.18 -1.81
C LEU A 27 19.16 -4.16 -1.93
N GLU A 28 18.57 -4.76 -2.96
CA GLU A 28 17.16 -5.18 -2.89
C GLU A 28 17.08 -6.52 -2.15
N LYS A 29 17.20 -6.47 -0.82
CA LYS A 29 16.85 -7.62 0.02
C LYS A 29 15.36 -7.90 -0.17
N LYS A 30 15.02 -8.87 -1.02
CA LYS A 30 13.69 -9.52 -0.99
C LYS A 30 13.47 -10.00 0.43
N LEU A 31 12.60 -9.33 1.18
CA LEU A 31 12.29 -9.66 2.56
C LEU A 31 11.55 -10.99 2.59
N TYR A 32 12.14 -12.01 3.19
CA TYR A 32 11.42 -13.25 3.45
C TYR A 32 10.47 -13.03 4.63
N LEU A 33 9.18 -12.99 4.35
CA LEU A 33 8.15 -13.03 5.37
C LEU A 33 7.95 -14.49 5.79
N GLY A 34 8.18 -14.80 7.07
CA GLY A 34 7.97 -16.14 7.61
C GLY A 34 6.54 -16.66 7.36
N GLY A 35 6.35 -17.97 7.42
CA GLY A 35 5.04 -18.59 7.14
C GLY A 35 3.89 -17.99 7.95
N ASP A 36 4.09 -17.77 9.25
CA ASP A 36 3.14 -17.12 10.16
C ASP A 36 2.78 -15.69 9.70
N THR A 37 3.78 -14.87 9.37
CA THR A 37 3.57 -13.51 8.86
C THR A 37 2.79 -13.50 7.56
N ARG A 38 3.10 -14.40 6.62
CA ARG A 38 2.36 -14.51 5.35
C ARG A 38 0.91 -14.92 5.57
N GLN A 39 0.63 -15.81 6.53
CA GLN A 39 -0.73 -16.20 6.88
C GLN A 39 -1.50 -15.03 7.50
N LYS A 40 -0.90 -14.31 8.46
CA LYS A 40 -1.50 -13.12 9.06
C LYS A 40 -1.79 -12.04 8.02
N LEU A 41 -0.86 -11.77 7.11
CA LEU A 41 -1.07 -10.83 6.00
C LEU A 41 -2.22 -11.28 5.09
N ALA A 42 -2.32 -12.57 4.77
CA ALA A 42 -3.42 -13.11 3.97
C ALA A 42 -4.80 -12.88 4.63
N LEU A 43 -4.88 -13.04 5.94
CA LEU A 43 -6.09 -12.76 6.71
C LEU A 43 -6.41 -11.27 6.75
N ILE A 44 -5.41 -10.42 7.01
CA ILE A 44 -5.56 -8.97 7.03
C ILE A 44 -6.10 -8.47 5.69
N VAL A 45 -5.54 -8.94 4.58
CA VAL A 45 -6.00 -8.51 3.26
C VAL A 45 -7.37 -9.03 2.92
N ARG A 46 -7.66 -10.30 3.20
CA ARG A 46 -9.02 -10.80 3.04
C ARG A 46 -10.02 -9.94 3.82
N LYS A 47 -9.64 -9.47 5.02
CA LYS A 47 -10.47 -8.59 5.83
C LYS A 47 -10.60 -7.18 5.22
N LEU A 48 -9.51 -6.61 4.70
CA LEU A 48 -9.48 -5.25 4.18
C LEU A 48 -10.08 -5.11 2.78
N THR A 49 -9.96 -6.11 1.92
CA THR A 49 -10.31 -6.02 0.50
C THR A 49 -11.41 -6.99 0.08
N GLY A 50 -11.75 -7.98 0.92
CA GLY A 50 -12.64 -9.09 0.54
C GLY A 50 -11.99 -10.14 -0.37
N ALA A 51 -10.92 -9.76 -1.08
CA ALA A 51 -10.14 -10.64 -1.95
C ALA A 51 -8.91 -11.17 -1.20
N GLY A 52 -8.94 -12.45 -0.83
CA GLY A 52 -7.77 -13.11 -0.24
C GLY A 52 -6.67 -13.39 -1.29
N PHE A 53 -5.44 -13.55 -0.83
CA PHE A 53 -4.34 -14.10 -1.64
C PHE A 53 -3.77 -15.37 -1.02
N SER A 54 -3.01 -16.12 -1.81
CA SER A 54 -2.32 -17.30 -1.33
C SER A 54 -1.14 -16.92 -0.44
N PRO A 55 -1.03 -17.45 0.80
CA PRO A 55 0.14 -17.25 1.65
C PRO A 55 1.41 -17.94 1.11
N TYR A 56 1.28 -18.75 0.05
CA TYR A 56 2.38 -19.45 -0.62
C TYR A 56 2.84 -18.79 -1.92
N LYS A 57 1.98 -17.95 -2.51
CA LYS A 57 2.26 -17.20 -3.75
C LYS A 57 1.88 -15.74 -3.53
N PHE A 58 2.55 -15.12 -2.56
CA PHE A 58 2.24 -13.76 -2.19
C PHE A 58 2.94 -12.78 -3.12
N ASP A 59 2.16 -11.97 -3.82
CA ASP A 59 2.66 -10.94 -4.73
C ASP A 59 3.43 -9.87 -3.94
N ALA A 60 4.65 -9.54 -4.40
CA ALA A 60 5.57 -8.71 -3.62
C ALA A 60 5.10 -7.24 -3.51
N GLU A 61 4.46 -6.71 -4.55
CA GLU A 61 3.93 -5.35 -4.54
C GLU A 61 2.74 -5.26 -3.58
N LYS A 62 1.80 -6.20 -3.68
CA LYS A 62 0.69 -6.29 -2.73
C LYS A 62 1.17 -6.51 -1.29
N ALA A 63 2.25 -7.25 -1.09
CA ALA A 63 2.85 -7.43 0.23
C ALA A 63 3.35 -6.11 0.81
N ALA A 64 4.06 -5.32 0.00
CA ALA A 64 4.56 -4.01 0.40
C ALA A 64 3.41 -3.06 0.75
N ASP A 65 2.36 -3.00 -0.08
CA ASP A 65 1.21 -2.12 0.16
C ASP A 65 0.52 -2.40 1.51
N VAL A 66 0.33 -3.69 1.81
CA VAL A 66 -0.34 -4.13 3.03
C VAL A 66 0.54 -3.89 4.24
N LEU A 67 1.83 -4.17 4.14
CA LEU A 67 2.79 -3.88 5.21
C LEU A 67 2.84 -2.38 5.49
N SER A 68 2.90 -1.53 4.46
CA SER A 68 2.85 -0.07 4.61
C SER A 68 1.57 0.36 5.33
N ALA A 69 0.42 -0.19 4.95
CA ALA A 69 -0.84 0.09 5.65
C ALA A 69 -0.78 -0.35 7.12
N CYS A 70 -0.32 -1.57 7.41
CA CYS A 70 -0.18 -2.06 8.78
C CYS A 70 0.76 -1.18 9.63
N VAL A 71 1.92 -0.79 9.08
CA VAL A 71 2.87 0.09 9.75
C VAL A 71 2.25 1.46 10.02
N ASN A 72 1.49 2.03 9.07
CA ASN A 72 0.81 3.30 9.28
C ASN A 72 -0.29 3.23 10.36
N HIS A 73 -1.05 2.13 10.40
CA HIS A 73 -2.00 1.88 11.48
C HIS A 73 -1.28 1.83 12.84
N MET A 74 -0.21 1.06 12.94
CA MET A 74 0.59 0.94 14.16
C MET A 74 1.28 2.26 14.55
N PHE A 75 1.82 3.01 13.60
CA PHE A 75 2.45 4.30 13.82
C PHE A 75 1.48 5.26 14.49
N ASN A 76 0.27 5.39 13.93
CA ASN A 76 -0.76 6.22 14.52
C ASN A 76 -1.22 5.70 15.89
N ASP A 77 -1.43 4.40 16.05
CA ASP A 77 -1.86 3.82 17.33
C ASP A 77 -0.83 4.07 18.46
N LEU A 78 0.46 3.89 18.16
CA LEU A 78 1.56 4.05 19.12
C LEU A 78 1.95 5.52 19.37
N LEU A 79 1.76 6.41 18.40
CA LEU A 79 2.25 7.80 18.44
C LEU A 79 1.13 8.86 18.44
N ASN A 80 -0.13 8.42 18.59
CA ASN A 80 -1.36 9.23 18.57
C ASN A 80 -1.37 10.42 19.57
N GLU A 81 -0.45 10.46 20.55
CA GLU A 81 -0.40 11.49 21.59
C GLU A 81 0.64 12.61 21.36
N GLY A 82 1.12 12.80 20.13
CA GLY A 82 1.83 14.04 19.75
C GLY A 82 3.18 14.27 20.43
N LYS A 83 3.76 13.27 21.10
CA LYS A 83 5.13 13.34 21.62
C LYS A 83 6.07 12.47 20.79
N LEU A 84 6.40 12.96 19.60
CA LEU A 84 7.66 12.60 18.94
C LEU A 84 8.81 13.33 19.66
N ASN A 85 8.95 13.13 20.97
CA ASN A 85 10.09 13.64 21.70
C ASN A 85 11.28 12.71 21.42
N GLY A 86 12.11 13.07 20.44
CA GLY A 86 13.53 12.72 20.49
C GLY A 86 14.04 11.69 19.48
N PHE A 87 13.61 11.70 18.22
CA PHE A 87 14.43 11.11 17.15
C PHE A 87 15.09 12.22 16.32
N TYR A 88 16.27 12.65 16.76
CA TYR A 88 17.10 13.58 16.00
C TYR A 88 17.44 12.98 14.61
N GLY A 89 17.09 13.70 13.55
CA GLY A 89 17.49 13.38 12.17
C GLY A 89 16.46 12.65 11.30
N LEU A 90 15.24 12.39 11.78
CA LEU A 90 14.14 11.92 10.94
C LEU A 90 13.28 13.12 10.51
N GLU A 91 13.05 13.28 9.21
CA GLU A 91 12.09 14.26 8.69
C GLU A 91 10.71 14.04 9.31
N GLU A 92 9.93 15.11 9.48
CA GLU A 92 8.54 14.97 9.93
C GLU A 92 7.76 14.09 8.94
N HIS A 93 7.27 12.95 9.42
CA HIS A 93 6.42 12.07 8.61
C HIS A 93 4.96 12.43 8.88
N PRO A 94 4.18 12.79 7.83
CA PRO A 94 2.81 13.22 8.03
C PRO A 94 1.94 12.07 8.59
N MET A 95 1.09 12.38 9.56
CA MET A 95 0.12 11.43 10.10
C MET A 95 -0.96 11.15 9.04
N MET A 96 -0.88 9.98 8.40
CA MET A 96 -1.86 9.55 7.41
C MET A 96 -2.99 8.80 8.10
N VAL A 97 -4.24 9.20 7.87
CA VAL A 97 -5.42 8.50 8.41
C VAL A 97 -5.36 7.02 8.04
N PRO A 98 -5.57 6.10 9.00
CA PRO A 98 -5.51 4.68 8.70
C PRO A 98 -6.61 4.24 7.72
N ALA A 99 -6.23 3.56 6.64
CA ALA A 99 -7.17 3.00 5.66
C ALA A 99 -7.92 1.79 6.26
N ARG A 100 -9.25 1.89 6.39
CA ARG A 100 -10.12 0.89 7.04
C ARG A 100 -11.15 0.29 6.08
N SER A 101 -11.12 0.66 4.80
CA SER A 101 -11.99 0.12 3.77
C SER A 101 -11.19 -0.24 2.51
N PRO A 102 -11.71 -1.12 1.63
CA PRO A 102 -11.02 -1.48 0.39
C PRO A 102 -10.66 -0.25 -0.44
N LYS A 103 -11.61 0.70 -0.58
CA LYS A 103 -11.42 1.91 -1.37
C LYS A 103 -10.45 2.89 -0.72
N ALA A 104 -10.45 2.99 0.61
CA ALA A 104 -9.45 3.78 1.32
C ALA A 104 -8.04 3.19 1.14
N LEU A 105 -7.91 1.86 1.15
CA LEU A 105 -6.63 1.19 0.93
C LEU A 105 -6.10 1.44 -0.47
N GLU A 106 -6.95 1.35 -1.51
CA GLU A 106 -6.55 1.70 -2.88
C GLU A 106 -5.99 3.12 -2.97
N ILE A 107 -6.64 4.10 -2.34
CA ILE A 107 -6.19 5.49 -2.34
C ILE A 107 -4.84 5.63 -1.64
N TYR A 108 -4.68 4.97 -0.49
CA TYR A 108 -3.41 4.97 0.26
C TYR A 108 -2.28 4.30 -0.53
N THR A 109 -2.54 3.18 -1.20
CA THR A 109 -1.58 2.50 -2.08
C THR A 109 -1.10 3.41 -3.21
N VAL A 110 -2.02 4.10 -3.90
CA VAL A 110 -1.63 5.04 -4.97
C VAL A 110 -0.78 6.18 -4.39
N TYR A 111 -1.16 6.73 -3.23
CA TYR A 111 -0.34 7.73 -2.55
C TYR A 111 1.08 7.23 -2.25
N GLN A 112 1.23 6.04 -1.68
CA GLN A 112 2.53 5.44 -1.36
C GLN A 112 3.38 5.22 -2.61
N LEU A 113 2.75 4.82 -3.72
CA LEU A 113 3.44 4.64 -4.99
C LEU A 113 3.94 5.98 -5.56
N VAL A 114 3.12 7.03 -5.51
CA VAL A 114 3.49 8.39 -5.95
C VAL A 114 4.60 8.96 -5.05
N LYS A 115 4.44 8.88 -3.73
CA LYS A 115 5.40 9.37 -2.72
C LYS A 115 6.72 8.63 -2.80
N GLY A 116 6.71 7.30 -2.87
CA GLY A 116 7.92 6.49 -3.00
C GLY A 116 8.70 6.75 -4.28
N ARG A 117 8.03 7.16 -5.37
CA ARG A 117 8.72 7.62 -6.59
C ARG A 117 9.31 9.01 -6.40
N PHE A 118 8.55 9.94 -5.83
CA PHE A 118 9.02 11.28 -5.53
C PHE A 118 10.27 11.26 -4.62
N ASP A 119 10.27 10.44 -3.57
CA ASP A 119 11.37 10.33 -2.61
C ASP A 119 12.63 9.68 -3.20
N LYS A 120 12.48 8.85 -4.23
CA LYS A 120 13.61 8.25 -4.95
C LYS A 120 14.31 9.24 -5.87
N LEU A 121 13.66 10.33 -6.27
CA LEU A 121 14.24 11.36 -7.13
C LEU A 121 15.26 12.18 -6.35
N HIS A 122 16.52 11.75 -6.40
CA HIS A 122 17.70 12.54 -6.02
C HIS A 122 18.07 13.50 -7.13
N THR A 123 17.10 14.28 -7.58
CA THR A 123 17.35 15.31 -8.58
C THR A 123 17.64 16.60 -7.83
N GLY A 124 18.74 17.29 -8.18
CA GLY A 124 19.01 18.66 -7.73
C GLY A 124 18.04 19.69 -8.33
N GLU A 125 16.88 19.21 -8.76
CA GLU A 125 15.83 19.91 -9.48
C GLU A 125 14.82 20.50 -8.49
N VAL A 126 14.07 21.49 -8.96
CA VAL A 126 12.98 22.11 -8.21
C VAL A 126 11.81 21.13 -8.12
N ASP A 127 11.01 21.17 -7.04
CA ASP A 127 9.84 20.28 -6.82
C ASP A 127 8.92 20.13 -8.05
N ARG A 128 8.79 21.20 -8.85
CA ARG A 128 8.00 21.21 -10.08
C ARG A 128 8.50 20.21 -11.13
N GLU A 129 9.81 20.10 -11.31
CA GLU A 129 10.45 19.18 -12.25
C GLU A 129 10.34 17.74 -11.74
N LYS A 130 10.48 17.55 -10.41
CA LYS A 130 10.22 16.26 -9.76
C LYS A 130 8.79 15.78 -10.00
N TYR A 131 7.78 16.65 -9.86
CA TYR A 131 6.38 16.27 -10.13
C TYR A 131 6.16 15.84 -11.58
N ALA A 132 6.78 16.53 -12.54
CA ALA A 132 6.70 16.16 -13.95
C ALA A 132 7.36 14.81 -14.22
N SER A 133 8.55 14.57 -13.66
CA SER A 133 9.27 13.29 -13.78
C SER A 133 8.47 12.12 -13.19
N VAL A 134 7.85 12.31 -12.01
CA VAL A 134 6.97 11.29 -11.43
C VAL A 134 5.77 11.03 -12.34
N ALA A 135 5.10 12.07 -12.84
CA ALA A 135 3.94 11.91 -13.73
C ALA A 135 4.29 11.14 -15.01
N GLU A 136 5.39 11.49 -15.67
CA GLU A 136 5.91 10.79 -16.86
C GLU A 136 6.15 9.32 -16.56
N LYS A 137 6.83 9.00 -15.45
CA LYS A 137 7.08 7.60 -15.06
C LYS A 137 5.80 6.83 -14.74
N LEU A 138 4.82 7.45 -14.10
CA LEU A 138 3.52 6.79 -13.85
C LEU A 138 2.82 6.43 -15.17
N ASN A 139 2.89 7.31 -16.15
CA ASN A 139 2.32 7.09 -17.48
C ASN A 139 3.09 6.01 -18.25
N GLU A 140 4.43 6.04 -18.24
CA GLU A 140 5.30 5.04 -18.89
C GLU A 140 5.00 3.62 -18.38
N TYR A 141 4.80 3.47 -17.06
CA TYR A 141 4.47 2.18 -16.45
C TYR A 141 2.99 1.81 -16.54
N GLY A 142 2.14 2.62 -17.19
CA GLY A 142 0.71 2.36 -17.32
C GLY A 142 -0.05 2.35 -16.00
N ILE A 143 0.46 3.04 -14.98
CA ILE A 143 -0.19 3.11 -13.67
C ILE A 143 -1.47 3.93 -13.81
N SER A 144 -2.62 3.28 -13.58
CA SER A 144 -3.91 3.94 -13.76
C SER A 144 -4.17 5.00 -12.69
N LYS A 145 -4.56 6.20 -13.13
CA LYS A 145 -5.00 7.28 -12.25
C LYS A 145 -6.31 6.94 -11.55
N PRO A 146 -6.46 7.20 -10.23
CA PRO A 146 -7.73 7.01 -9.55
C PRO A 146 -8.78 7.98 -10.09
N ARG A 147 -10.02 7.52 -10.23
CA ARG A 147 -11.14 8.36 -10.71
C ARG A 147 -11.61 9.31 -9.61
N LEU A 148 -10.98 10.46 -9.51
CA LEU A 148 -11.28 11.50 -8.52
C LEU A 148 -11.59 12.81 -9.24
N LYS A 149 -12.68 13.48 -8.87
CA LYS A 149 -13.10 14.77 -9.49
C LYS A 149 -12.08 15.90 -9.39
N ARG A 150 -11.12 15.79 -8.46
CA ARG A 150 -10.07 16.79 -8.22
C ARG A 150 -8.83 16.57 -9.09
N LEU A 151 -8.69 15.39 -9.68
CA LEU A 151 -7.62 15.10 -10.63
C LEU A 151 -8.08 15.50 -12.04
N SER A 152 -7.12 15.78 -12.89
CA SER A 152 -7.35 16.16 -14.28
C SER A 152 -8.15 15.09 -15.04
N ASP A 153 -8.91 15.53 -16.04
CA ASP A 153 -9.64 14.61 -16.91
C ASP A 153 -8.67 13.83 -17.80
N GLY A 154 -8.99 12.56 -18.05
CA GLY A 154 -8.17 11.66 -18.87
C GLY A 154 -7.45 10.57 -18.05
N LYS A 155 -6.76 9.69 -18.77
CA LYS A 155 -6.07 8.53 -18.18
C LYS A 155 -4.65 8.85 -17.69
N GLU A 156 -4.05 9.88 -18.29
CA GLU A 156 -2.67 10.26 -18.02
C GLU A 156 -2.57 11.06 -16.73
N TRP A 157 -1.46 10.85 -16.02
CA TRP A 157 -1.02 11.65 -14.88
C TRP A 157 -0.44 12.97 -15.37
N THR A 158 -0.86 14.06 -14.76
CA THR A 158 -0.23 15.37 -14.92
C THR A 158 0.63 15.70 -13.71
N ARG A 159 1.51 16.70 -13.84
CA ARG A 159 2.28 17.20 -12.68
C ARG A 159 1.36 17.75 -11.59
N GLU A 160 0.23 18.37 -11.96
CA GLU A 160 -0.76 18.88 -11.01
C GLU A 160 -1.43 17.74 -10.25
N ASP A 161 -1.71 16.61 -10.90
CA ASP A 161 -2.25 15.42 -10.26
C ASP A 161 -1.26 14.85 -9.22
N VAL A 162 0.01 14.78 -9.57
CA VAL A 162 1.09 14.32 -8.67
C VAL A 162 1.23 15.27 -7.47
N ALA A 163 1.33 16.58 -7.72
CA ALA A 163 1.44 17.57 -6.67
C ALA A 163 0.24 17.51 -5.71
N TRP A 164 -0.97 17.33 -6.24
CA TRP A 164 -2.20 17.19 -5.46
C TRP A 164 -2.19 15.92 -4.61
N MET A 165 -1.78 14.78 -5.18
CA MET A 165 -1.70 13.50 -4.48
C MET A 165 -0.66 13.49 -3.37
N LEU A 166 0.42 14.26 -3.50
CA LEU A 166 1.48 14.32 -2.49
C LEU A 166 1.12 15.14 -1.24
N GLN A 167 -0.01 15.86 -1.25
CA GLN A 167 -0.49 16.59 -0.06
C GLN A 167 -1.21 15.63 0.91
N PRO A 168 -0.70 15.43 2.14
CA PRO A 168 -1.31 14.54 3.13
C PRO A 168 -2.78 14.88 3.44
N GLU A 169 -3.13 16.16 3.49
CA GLU A 169 -4.47 16.65 3.81
C GLU A 169 -5.50 16.17 2.76
N ASN A 170 -5.12 16.20 1.49
CA ASN A 170 -5.95 15.76 0.38
C ASN A 170 -6.24 14.25 0.48
N ILE A 171 -5.21 13.46 0.76
CA ILE A 171 -5.33 12.01 0.88
C ILE A 171 -6.11 11.62 2.14
N ASN A 172 -5.84 12.29 3.26
CA ASN A 172 -6.56 12.08 4.52
C ASN A 172 -8.05 12.37 4.39
N ALA A 173 -8.43 13.45 3.70
CA ALA A 173 -9.83 13.76 3.42
C ALA A 173 -10.51 12.64 2.62
N LEU A 174 -9.85 12.12 1.58
CA LEU A 174 -10.38 11.02 0.78
C LEU A 174 -10.51 9.72 1.56
N ILE A 175 -9.48 9.34 2.32
CA ILE A 175 -9.48 8.14 3.16
C ILE A 175 -10.63 8.22 4.18
N ASN A 176 -10.80 9.36 4.84
CA ASN A 176 -11.89 9.58 5.80
C ASN A 176 -13.26 9.37 5.17
N ILE A 177 -13.52 9.96 3.99
CA ILE A 177 -14.79 9.79 3.28
C ILE A 177 -15.06 8.31 2.98
N GLN A 178 -14.06 7.58 2.49
CA GLN A 178 -14.23 6.16 2.14
C GLN A 178 -14.38 5.26 3.38
N ASN A 179 -13.67 5.58 4.47
CA ASN A 179 -13.82 4.88 5.74
C ASN A 179 -15.23 5.08 6.32
N GLN A 180 -15.74 6.31 6.31
CA GLN A 180 -17.09 6.62 6.80
C GLN A 180 -18.18 5.93 5.98
N LYS A 181 -18.06 5.94 4.64
CA LYS A 181 -18.99 5.24 3.76
C LYS A 181 -19.03 3.74 4.05
N TYR A 182 -17.85 3.13 4.19
CA TYR A 182 -17.75 1.70 4.48
C TYR A 182 -18.31 1.34 5.87
N ALA A 183 -18.07 2.18 6.88
CA ALA A 183 -18.64 1.98 8.22
C ALA A 183 -20.18 2.02 8.21
N ARG A 184 -20.79 2.92 7.43
CA ARG A 184 -22.26 3.00 7.27
C ARG A 184 -22.81 1.74 6.61
N LEU A 185 -22.25 1.35 5.46
CA LEU A 185 -22.65 0.13 4.75
C LEU A 185 -22.51 -1.12 5.62
N SER A 186 -21.39 -1.25 6.34
CA SER A 186 -21.18 -2.39 7.24
C SER A 186 -22.14 -2.40 8.44
N ALA A 187 -22.64 -1.24 8.88
CA ALA A 187 -23.65 -1.17 9.93
C ALA A 187 -25.03 -1.57 9.37
N GLU A 188 -25.40 -1.06 8.20
CA GLU A 188 -26.64 -1.40 7.49
C GLU A 188 -26.72 -2.90 7.20
N ASP A 189 -25.64 -3.52 6.69
CA ASP A 189 -25.57 -4.97 6.44
C ASP A 189 -25.78 -5.78 7.73
N LYS A 190 -25.18 -5.35 8.85
CA LYS A 190 -25.36 -6.02 10.14
C LYS A 190 -26.79 -5.89 10.66
N THR A 191 -27.41 -4.73 10.45
CA THR A 191 -28.80 -4.51 10.83
C THR A 191 -29.74 -5.35 9.97
N ALA A 192 -29.53 -5.44 8.65
CA ALA A 192 -30.32 -6.29 7.75
C ALA A 192 -30.19 -7.79 8.08
N ILE A 193 -28.99 -8.24 8.44
CA ILE A 193 -28.76 -9.62 8.92
C ILE A 193 -29.50 -9.86 10.24
N ALA A 194 -29.53 -8.87 11.15
CA ALA A 194 -30.21 -8.98 12.43
C ALA A 194 -31.74 -8.90 12.33
N THR A 195 -32.29 -8.18 11.34
CA THR A 195 -33.74 -8.08 11.12
C THR A 195 -34.31 -9.17 10.21
N GLY A 196 -33.47 -10.01 9.59
CA GLY A 196 -33.90 -11.10 8.71
C GLY A 196 -34.29 -10.64 7.30
N ASP A 197 -34.10 -9.37 6.95
CA ASP A 197 -34.40 -8.79 5.64
C ASP A 197 -33.28 -9.04 4.61
N VAL A 198 -32.74 -10.26 4.58
CA VAL A 198 -31.77 -10.64 3.52
C VAL A 198 -32.57 -10.98 2.27
N SER A 199 -32.85 -9.96 1.44
CA SER A 199 -33.38 -10.19 0.10
C SER A 199 -32.36 -10.96 -0.72
N THR A 200 -32.61 -12.26 -0.93
CA THR A 200 -31.89 -13.10 -1.89
C THR A 200 -32.18 -12.63 -3.31
N ALA A 201 -31.54 -11.55 -3.75
CA ALA A 201 -31.44 -11.24 -5.17
C ALA A 201 -30.33 -12.10 -5.75
N LYS A 202 -30.75 -13.26 -6.29
CA LYS A 202 -29.93 -14.19 -7.05
C LYS A 202 -29.17 -13.45 -8.16
N ASN A 203 -27.88 -13.76 -8.25
CA ASN A 203 -27.10 -13.59 -9.48
C ASN A 203 -27.88 -14.18 -10.67
N THR A 204 -28.05 -13.39 -11.71
CA THR A 204 -28.15 -13.86 -13.10
C THR A 204 -27.29 -12.95 -13.95
#